data_AF-A0A3D4WU49-F1
#
_entry.id   AF-A0A3D4WU49-F1
#
_cell.length_a   1.000
_cell.length_b   1.000
_cell.length_c   1.000
_cell.angle_alpha   90.00
_cell.angle_beta   90.00
_cell.angle_gamma   90.00
#
_symmetry.space_group_name_H-M   'P 1'
#
loop_
_entity.id
_entity.type
_entity.pdbx_description
1 polymer ?
#
loop_
_entity_poly.entity_id
_entity_poly.type
_entity_poly.pdbx_seq_one_letter_code
_entity_poly.pdbx_strand_id
1 'polypeptide(L)'
;MIDILLAFTIFATREGLVGGQTANGHIISDRDWFAALPSRRGLESTVKVCTATRCVFLPVWDVGPWNTKDDYWNADRQMWTDLPQGKPQAQAAFQDSYHDGKDQFGRTVRNPAGIDLADGAFWDGLGLRDNAWVQVTFLPSSPAVVTTVLNLRAGPSLSAQIIGGVGKQAQVPVECQIQGDLVNGVDLWDRIGPGLYISHAYVRVPSDWAVPMCAE
;
A
#
# COMPACT_ATOMS: atom_id res chain seq x y z
N MET A 1 -1.82 -0.06 -24.64
CA MET A 1 -1.85 1.09 -23.71
C MET A 1 -0.97 0.71 -22.55
N ILE A 2 0.02 1.52 -22.19
CA ILE A 2 0.63 1.42 -20.87
C ILE A 2 -0.45 1.97 -19.94
N ASP A 3 -1.08 1.12 -19.14
CA ASP A 3 -1.95 1.60 -18.07
C ASP A 3 -1.08 2.42 -17.12
N ILE A 4 -1.18 3.74 -17.21
CA ILE A 4 -0.56 4.63 -16.25
C ILE A 4 -1.34 4.43 -14.96
N LEU A 5 -0.75 3.71 -14.01
CA LEU A 5 -1.33 3.56 -12.68
C LEU A 5 -1.49 4.95 -12.05
N LEU A 6 -2.72 5.29 -11.69
CA LEU A 6 -3.02 6.57 -11.06
C LEU A 6 -2.44 6.59 -9.64
N ALA A 7 -1.71 7.66 -9.35
CA ALA A 7 -1.23 7.99 -8.01
C ALA A 7 -1.99 9.21 -7.49
N PHE A 8 -2.38 9.16 -6.21
CA PHE A 8 -3.11 10.24 -5.54
C PHE A 8 -2.34 10.73 -4.33
N THR A 9 -2.42 12.03 -4.05
CA THR A 9 -1.84 12.62 -2.83
C THR A 9 -2.83 12.47 -1.69
N ILE A 10 -2.55 11.57 -0.75
CA ILE A 10 -3.46 11.18 0.32
C ILE A 10 -2.81 11.48 1.67
N PHE A 11 -3.59 11.99 2.62
CA PHE A 11 -3.12 12.15 3.99
C PHE A 11 -3.17 10.79 4.69
N ALA A 12 -1.99 10.26 5.02
CA ALA A 12 -1.84 9.01 5.72
C ALA A 12 -1.74 9.24 7.22
N THR A 13 -2.45 8.43 8.01
CA THR A 13 -2.26 8.38 9.46
C THR A 13 -1.77 7.03 9.94
N ARG A 14 -1.22 7.00 11.15
CA ARG A 14 -0.85 5.76 11.82
C ARG A 14 -2.12 5.05 12.29
N GLU A 15 -2.26 3.76 11.98
CA GLU A 15 -3.34 2.90 12.45
C GLU A 15 -3.41 2.88 13.99
N GLY A 16 -2.31 2.50 14.65
CA GLY A 16 -2.18 2.61 16.11
C GLY A 16 -3.13 1.74 16.93
N LEU A 17 -3.78 0.75 16.32
CA LEU A 17 -4.75 -0.15 16.96
C LEU A 17 -4.17 -1.53 17.31
N VAL A 18 -2.91 -1.61 17.76
CA VAL A 18 -2.31 -2.89 18.21
C VAL A 18 -3.23 -3.59 19.22
N GLY A 19 -3.47 -4.88 19.02
CA GLY A 19 -4.42 -5.71 19.77
C GLY A 19 -5.86 -5.67 19.23
N GLY A 20 -6.18 -4.74 18.33
CA GLY A 20 -7.43 -4.68 17.59
C GLY A 20 -7.53 -5.79 16.52
N GLN A 21 -8.75 -6.04 16.04
CA GLN A 21 -9.00 -6.97 14.94
C GLN A 21 -9.32 -6.19 13.67
N THR A 22 -8.59 -6.46 12.59
CA THR A 22 -8.83 -5.87 11.26
C THR A 22 -10.09 -6.47 10.62
N ALA A 23 -10.62 -5.81 9.58
CA ALA A 23 -11.78 -6.27 8.83
C ALA A 23 -11.62 -7.66 8.17
N ASN A 24 -10.39 -8.12 7.94
CA ASN A 24 -10.11 -9.48 7.45
C ASN A 24 -9.87 -10.53 8.56
N GLY A 25 -9.99 -10.13 9.82
CA GLY A 25 -9.91 -11.02 10.99
C GLY A 25 -8.53 -11.16 11.62
N HIS A 26 -7.50 -10.51 11.07
CA HIS A 26 -6.15 -10.47 11.66
C HIS A 26 -6.15 -9.68 12.98
N ILE A 27 -5.40 -10.16 13.97
CA ILE A 27 -5.18 -9.42 15.22
C ILE A 27 -3.90 -8.60 15.07
N ILE A 28 -4.06 -7.28 15.09
CA ILE A 28 -2.99 -6.32 14.86
C ILE A 28 -1.89 -6.55 15.89
N SER A 29 -0.70 -6.85 15.39
CA SER A 29 0.51 -7.09 16.15
C SER A 29 1.43 -5.87 16.07
N ASP A 30 2.35 -5.77 17.03
CA ASP A 30 3.39 -4.73 16.99
C ASP A 30 4.16 -4.79 15.67
N ARG A 31 4.40 -3.61 15.09
CA ARG A 31 5.18 -3.45 13.85
C ARG A 31 4.60 -4.17 12.63
N ASP A 32 3.28 -4.32 12.56
CA ASP A 32 2.60 -4.86 11.38
C ASP A 32 2.78 -4.02 10.11
N TRP A 33 2.54 -4.66 8.96
CA TRP A 33 2.71 -4.09 7.63
C TRP A 33 1.46 -4.29 6.77
N PHE A 34 0.43 -3.48 7.02
CA PHE A 34 -0.79 -3.41 6.21
C PHE A 34 -1.29 -1.97 6.10
N ALA A 35 -2.26 -1.75 5.21
CA ALA A 35 -3.03 -0.52 5.12
C ALA A 35 -4.51 -0.76 5.46
N ALA A 36 -5.18 0.28 5.96
CA ALA A 36 -6.63 0.37 5.98
C ALA A 36 -7.09 1.38 4.94
N LEU A 37 -8.14 1.03 4.18
CA LEU A 37 -8.78 1.93 3.22
C LEU A 37 -10.24 2.18 3.58
N PRO A 38 -10.80 3.36 3.31
CA PRO A 38 -12.14 3.72 3.78
C PRO A 38 -13.27 3.08 2.95
N SER A 39 -13.03 1.90 2.38
CA SER A 39 -14.03 1.08 1.68
C SER A 39 -13.68 -0.41 1.69
N ARG A 40 -14.68 -1.26 1.92
CA ARG A 40 -14.57 -2.72 1.77
C ARG A 40 -14.17 -3.15 0.36
N ARG A 41 -14.37 -2.31 -0.66
CA ARG A 41 -13.94 -2.59 -2.04
C ARG A 41 -12.42 -2.60 -2.21
N GLY A 42 -11.66 -2.13 -1.22
CA GLY A 42 -10.20 -2.21 -1.21
C GLY A 42 -9.65 -3.40 -0.41
N LEU A 43 -10.48 -4.13 0.33
CA LEU A 43 -10.02 -5.22 1.20
C LEU A 43 -9.36 -6.34 0.39
N GLU A 44 -8.25 -6.88 0.89
CA GLU A 44 -7.39 -7.90 0.23
C GLU A 44 -6.69 -7.44 -1.06
N SER A 45 -6.78 -6.15 -1.42
CA SER A 45 -5.96 -5.57 -2.49
C SER A 45 -4.57 -5.18 -1.99
N THR A 46 -3.72 -4.64 -2.87
CA THR A 46 -2.43 -4.07 -2.49
C THR A 46 -2.30 -2.63 -2.97
N VAL A 47 -1.78 -1.77 -2.10
CA VAL A 47 -1.45 -0.38 -2.42
C VAL A 47 0.06 -0.17 -2.36
N LYS A 48 0.58 0.66 -3.26
CA LYS A 48 1.92 1.23 -3.14
C LYS A 48 1.81 2.61 -2.52
N VAL A 49 2.49 2.85 -1.42
CA VAL A 49 2.53 4.13 -0.71
C VAL A 49 3.96 4.66 -0.74
N CYS A 50 4.16 5.91 -1.14
CA CYS A 50 5.48 6.51 -1.24
C CYS A 50 5.56 7.87 -0.54
N THR A 51 6.67 8.07 0.16
CA THR A 51 7.22 9.40 0.46
C THR A 51 8.13 9.84 -0.70
N ALA A 52 8.83 10.97 -0.54
CA ALA A 52 9.81 11.43 -1.53
C ALA A 52 10.97 10.45 -1.77
N THR A 53 11.32 9.61 -0.79
CA THR A 53 12.54 8.77 -0.85
C THR A 53 12.30 7.30 -0.54
N ARG A 54 11.11 6.94 -0.04
CA ARG A 54 10.80 5.58 0.41
C ARG A 54 9.43 5.16 -0.08
N CYS A 55 9.29 3.89 -0.44
CA CYS A 55 8.01 3.29 -0.83
C CYS A 55 7.74 2.00 -0.07
N VAL A 56 6.47 1.75 0.21
CA VAL A 56 5.99 0.47 0.73
C VAL A 56 4.89 -0.11 -0.15
N PHE A 57 4.84 -1.43 -0.24
CA PHE A 57 3.73 -2.17 -0.85
C PHE A 57 3.01 -2.92 0.26
N LEU A 58 1.73 -2.62 0.47
CA LEU A 58 0.99 -3.11 1.63
C LEU A 58 -0.29 -3.81 1.19
N PRO A 59 -0.58 -5.01 1.72
CA PRO A 59 -1.92 -5.54 1.60
C PRO A 59 -2.89 -4.66 2.39
N VAL A 60 -4.13 -4.60 1.94
CA VAL A 60 -5.21 -3.89 2.64
C VAL A 60 -5.96 -4.89 3.50
N TRP A 61 -5.81 -4.80 4.82
CA TRP A 61 -6.41 -5.74 5.76
C TRP A 61 -7.58 -5.17 6.54
N ASP A 62 -7.72 -3.85 6.56
CA ASP A 62 -8.77 -3.18 7.34
C ASP A 62 -9.56 -2.12 6.56
N VAL A 63 -10.67 -1.68 7.15
CA VAL A 63 -11.60 -0.72 6.59
C VAL A 63 -11.73 0.51 7.48
N GLY A 64 -11.25 1.62 6.96
CA GLY A 64 -11.09 2.90 7.64
C GLY A 64 -9.99 3.69 6.92
N PRO A 65 -9.82 5.00 7.15
CA PRO A 65 -10.37 5.85 8.21
C PRO A 65 -11.75 6.47 7.92
N TRP A 66 -12.49 6.83 8.97
CA TRP A 66 -13.75 7.60 8.98
C TRP A 66 -14.97 6.95 8.28
N ASN A 67 -14.79 6.46 7.06
CA ASN A 67 -15.81 5.88 6.21
C ASN A 67 -15.54 4.40 5.91
N THR A 68 -16.54 3.71 5.36
CA THR A 68 -16.43 2.29 4.96
C THR A 68 -16.98 2.03 3.55
N LYS A 69 -17.37 3.07 2.82
CA LYS A 69 -17.93 3.05 1.46
C LYS A 69 -17.34 4.16 0.59
N ASP A 70 -16.16 4.64 0.96
CA ASP A 70 -15.45 5.75 0.32
C ASP A 70 -14.27 5.23 -0.51
N ASP A 71 -14.55 4.49 -1.58
CA ASP A 71 -13.55 4.02 -2.54
C ASP A 71 -13.14 5.13 -3.51
N TYR A 72 -12.59 6.22 -2.98
CA TYR A 72 -12.24 7.43 -3.73
C TYR A 72 -11.30 7.19 -4.90
N TRP A 73 -10.59 6.06 -4.94
CA TRP A 73 -9.70 5.68 -6.03
C TRP A 73 -10.44 5.14 -7.26
N ASN A 74 -11.69 4.71 -7.12
CA ASN A 74 -12.50 4.21 -8.22
C ASN A 74 -13.19 5.37 -8.95
N ALA A 75 -13.20 5.32 -10.29
CA ALA A 75 -13.98 6.25 -11.09
C ALA A 75 -15.49 6.08 -10.81
N ASP A 76 -15.94 4.84 -10.63
CA ASP A 76 -17.30 4.48 -10.18
C ASP A 76 -17.31 4.20 -8.67
N ARG A 77 -17.02 5.24 -7.88
CA ARG A 77 -17.00 5.16 -6.40
C ARG A 77 -18.38 4.88 -5.82
N GLN A 78 -18.44 4.13 -4.72
CA GLN A 78 -19.66 3.64 -4.09
C GLN A 78 -20.51 4.73 -3.43
N MET A 79 -19.86 5.72 -2.80
CA MET A 79 -20.49 6.90 -2.21
C MET A 79 -19.70 8.16 -2.54
N TRP A 80 -20.33 9.32 -2.30
CA TRP A 80 -19.72 10.64 -2.53
C TRP A 80 -19.34 10.84 -4.00
N THR A 81 -20.23 10.41 -4.90
CA THR A 81 -20.02 10.33 -6.35
C THR A 81 -19.82 11.68 -7.02
N ASP A 82 -20.16 12.77 -6.34
CA ASP A 82 -19.93 14.15 -6.75
C ASP A 82 -18.50 14.66 -6.44
N LEU A 83 -17.76 13.97 -5.55
CA LEU A 83 -16.37 14.31 -5.26
C LEU A 83 -15.43 13.77 -6.36
N PRO A 84 -14.40 14.55 -6.77
CA PRO A 84 -13.40 14.09 -7.73
C PRO A 84 -12.74 12.76 -7.32
N GLN A 85 -12.43 11.92 -8.32
CA GLN A 85 -11.62 10.72 -8.11
C GLN A 85 -10.28 11.12 -7.49
N GLY A 86 -9.85 10.36 -6.49
CA GLY A 86 -8.64 10.64 -5.72
C GLY A 86 -8.85 11.54 -4.50
N LYS A 87 -10.05 12.11 -4.30
CA LYS A 87 -10.37 12.91 -3.10
C LYS A 87 -11.13 12.07 -2.08
N PRO A 88 -10.50 11.68 -0.94
CA PRO A 88 -11.19 11.07 0.18
C PRO A 88 -12.29 12.00 0.69
N GLN A 89 -13.43 11.44 1.09
CA GLN A 89 -14.50 12.24 1.65
C GLN A 89 -14.09 12.89 2.97
N ALA A 90 -13.32 12.21 3.80
CA ALA A 90 -12.82 12.78 5.06
C ALA A 90 -11.95 14.03 4.82
N GLN A 91 -11.15 14.04 3.74
CA GLN A 91 -10.42 15.24 3.33
C GLN A 91 -11.37 16.38 2.97
N ALA A 92 -12.38 16.12 2.13
CA ALA A 92 -13.37 17.13 1.73
C ALA A 92 -14.16 17.66 2.95
N ALA A 93 -14.54 16.78 3.87
CA ALA A 93 -15.25 17.14 5.09
C ALA A 93 -14.38 18.05 5.98
N PHE A 94 -13.11 17.70 6.17
CA PHE A 94 -12.17 18.45 7.01
C PHE A 94 -11.80 19.83 6.42
N GLN A 95 -11.57 19.90 5.11
CA GLN A 95 -11.05 21.11 4.46
C GLN A 95 -12.15 22.05 3.95
N ASP A 96 -13.26 21.49 3.46
CA ASP A 96 -14.28 22.23 2.72
C ASP A 96 -15.65 22.19 3.41
N SER A 97 -15.74 21.64 4.62
CA SER A 97 -17.01 21.39 5.32
C SER A 97 -18.01 20.53 4.53
N TYR A 98 -17.52 19.70 3.59
CA TYR A 98 -18.37 18.79 2.83
C TYR A 98 -19.16 17.88 3.77
N HIS A 99 -20.44 17.63 3.46
CA HIS A 99 -21.35 16.87 4.31
C HIS A 99 -21.36 17.39 5.76
N ASP A 100 -21.44 18.71 5.93
CA ASP A 100 -21.40 19.43 7.21
C ASP A 100 -20.16 19.13 8.07
N GLY A 101 -19.04 18.75 7.42
CA GLY A 101 -17.81 18.34 8.09
C GLY A 101 -17.91 16.97 8.78
N LYS A 102 -18.84 16.11 8.34
CA LYS A 102 -19.12 14.81 8.96
C LYS A 102 -18.80 13.63 8.06
N ASP A 103 -18.45 12.51 8.67
CA ASP A 103 -18.30 11.23 7.98
C ASP A 103 -19.67 10.56 7.71
N GLN A 104 -19.65 9.38 7.09
CA GLN A 104 -20.85 8.60 6.76
C GLN A 104 -21.72 8.20 7.98
N PHE A 105 -21.18 8.31 9.20
CA PHE A 105 -21.88 7.98 10.44
C PHE A 105 -22.32 9.23 11.21
N GLY A 106 -22.11 10.43 10.64
CA GLY A 106 -22.47 11.70 11.26
C GLY A 106 -21.48 12.19 12.31
N ARG A 107 -20.31 11.56 12.46
CA ARG A 107 -19.25 12.03 13.37
C ARG A 107 -18.50 13.18 12.72
N THR A 108 -18.12 14.19 13.51
CA THR A 108 -17.26 15.27 13.02
C THR A 108 -15.89 14.73 12.63
N VAL A 109 -15.48 14.95 11.38
CA VAL A 109 -14.18 14.57 10.86
C VAL A 109 -13.11 15.50 11.45
N ARG A 110 -12.09 14.93 12.09
CA ARG A 110 -11.05 15.70 12.82
C ARG A 110 -9.70 15.77 12.12
N ASN A 111 -9.53 15.03 11.04
CA ASN A 111 -8.34 15.08 10.19
C ASN A 111 -8.72 14.62 8.76
N PRO A 112 -7.91 14.93 7.74
CA PRO A 112 -8.24 14.59 6.35
C PRO A 112 -7.81 13.17 5.96
N ALA A 113 -7.69 12.24 6.92
CA ALA A 113 -7.12 10.91 6.68
C ALA A 113 -7.89 10.16 5.58
N GLY A 114 -7.15 9.65 4.59
CA GLY A 114 -7.70 8.81 3.52
C GLY A 114 -7.15 7.39 3.51
N ILE A 115 -6.11 7.12 4.31
CA ILE A 115 -5.47 5.81 4.47
C ILE A 115 -4.84 5.75 5.86
N ASP A 116 -4.99 4.61 6.53
CA ASP A 116 -4.26 4.33 7.77
C ASP A 116 -3.21 3.24 7.52
N LEU A 117 -2.06 3.38 8.16
CA LEU A 117 -0.90 2.50 7.95
C LEU A 117 -0.47 1.88 9.27
N ALA A 118 -0.28 0.56 9.25
CA ALA A 118 0.22 -0.18 10.39
C ALA A 118 1.65 0.25 10.78
N ASP A 119 1.99 0.04 12.05
CA ASP A 119 3.16 0.61 12.73
C ASP A 119 4.49 0.33 12.02
N GLY A 120 4.71 -0.89 11.54
CA GLY A 120 5.95 -1.27 10.86
C GLY A 120 6.08 -0.59 9.50
N ALA A 121 4.99 -0.54 8.73
CA ALA A 121 4.95 0.19 7.47
C ALA A 121 5.15 1.70 7.65
N PHE A 122 4.53 2.28 8.68
CA PHE A 122 4.59 3.71 8.97
C PHE A 122 5.99 4.14 9.41
N TRP A 123 6.55 3.49 10.43
CA TRP A 123 7.84 3.88 11.02
C TRP A 123 9.05 3.33 10.27
N ASP A 124 9.06 2.03 9.94
CA ASP A 124 10.25 1.35 9.42
C ASP A 124 10.27 1.39 7.89
N GLY A 125 9.11 1.14 7.27
CA GLY A 125 8.92 1.18 5.83
C GLY A 125 9.07 2.58 5.27
N LEU A 126 8.21 3.50 5.69
CA LEU A 126 8.15 4.87 5.14
C LEU A 126 9.04 5.88 5.90
N GLY A 127 9.52 5.55 7.11
CA GLY A 127 10.32 6.47 7.91
C GLY A 127 9.53 7.64 8.49
N LEU A 128 8.20 7.56 8.53
CA LEU A 128 7.35 8.64 9.03
C LEU A 128 7.47 8.77 10.54
N ARG A 129 7.42 10.01 11.03
CA ARG A 129 7.44 10.35 12.46
C ARG A 129 6.14 10.99 12.93
N ASP A 130 5.34 11.47 11.99
CA ASP A 130 4.02 12.03 12.17
C ASP A 130 3.21 11.77 10.88
N ASN A 131 1.90 12.01 10.94
CA ASN A 131 0.99 11.90 9.81
C ASN A 131 1.46 12.80 8.67
N ALA A 132 1.30 12.34 7.43
CA ALA A 132 1.88 13.02 6.28
C ALA A 132 1.05 12.83 5.02
N TRP A 133 1.19 13.77 4.09
CA TRP A 133 0.77 13.57 2.70
C TRP A 133 1.75 12.62 2.00
N VAL A 134 1.21 11.56 1.41
CA VAL A 134 1.96 10.53 0.68
C VAL A 134 1.36 10.32 -0.71
N GLN A 135 2.14 9.76 -1.62
CA GLN A 135 1.61 9.28 -2.90
C GLN A 135 1.10 7.86 -2.73
N VAL A 136 -0.16 7.61 -3.10
CA VAL A 136 -0.78 6.29 -3.04
C VAL A 136 -1.16 5.85 -4.45
N THR A 137 -0.65 4.70 -4.86
CA THR A 137 -1.02 4.02 -6.11
C THR A 137 -1.79 2.75 -5.78
N PHE A 138 -2.96 2.59 -6.38
CA PHE A 138 -3.80 1.41 -6.24
C PHE A 138 -3.41 0.41 -7.34
N LEU A 139 -2.93 -0.76 -6.93
CA LEU A 139 -2.34 -1.72 -7.85
C LEU A 139 -3.41 -2.69 -8.36
N PRO A 140 -3.34 -3.11 -9.65
CA PRO A 140 -4.07 -4.27 -10.12
C PRO A 140 -3.68 -5.52 -9.34
N SER A 141 -4.57 -6.51 -9.30
CA SER A 141 -4.26 -7.82 -8.72
C SER A 141 -3.06 -8.45 -9.43
N SER A 142 -2.21 -9.11 -8.66
CA SER A 142 -1.02 -9.80 -9.18
C SER A 142 -0.93 -11.20 -8.61
N PRO A 143 -0.50 -12.20 -9.42
CA PRO A 143 -0.29 -13.55 -8.93
C PRO A 143 0.96 -13.68 -8.03
N ALA A 144 1.86 -12.69 -8.03
CA ALA A 144 3.06 -12.68 -7.19
C ALA A 144 2.74 -12.25 -5.77
N VAL A 145 2.85 -13.17 -4.81
CA VAL A 145 2.52 -12.91 -3.41
C VAL A 145 3.78 -12.98 -2.55
N VAL A 146 4.02 -11.92 -1.80
CA VAL A 146 5.13 -11.85 -0.86
C VAL A 146 4.82 -12.68 0.40
N THR A 147 5.76 -13.51 0.83
CA THR A 147 5.53 -14.53 1.89
C THR A 147 5.90 -14.06 3.31
N THR A 148 6.72 -13.01 3.41
CA THR A 148 7.18 -12.38 4.66
C THR A 148 7.42 -10.88 4.43
N VAL A 149 7.58 -10.08 5.48
CA VAL A 149 7.97 -8.67 5.30
C VAL A 149 9.37 -8.61 4.66
N LEU A 150 9.52 -7.84 3.58
CA LEU A 150 10.76 -7.72 2.81
C LEU A 150 11.29 -6.29 2.76
N ASN A 151 12.61 -6.17 2.69
CA ASN A 151 13.25 -4.91 2.34
C ASN A 151 13.07 -4.63 0.85
N LEU A 152 12.65 -3.41 0.52
CA LEU A 152 12.64 -2.88 -0.84
C LEU A 152 13.98 -2.19 -1.10
N ARG A 153 14.67 -2.58 -2.16
CA ARG A 153 16.03 -2.13 -2.42
C ARG A 153 16.17 -1.40 -3.75
N ALA A 154 17.17 -0.51 -3.79
CA ALA A 154 17.52 0.27 -4.99
C ALA A 154 18.29 -0.54 -6.06
N GLY A 155 18.58 -1.82 -5.79
CA GLY A 155 19.25 -2.73 -6.71
C GLY A 155 19.14 -4.19 -6.25
N PRO A 156 19.46 -5.17 -7.12
CA PRO A 156 19.38 -6.60 -6.82
C PRO A 156 20.58 -7.07 -5.96
N SER A 157 20.82 -6.40 -4.83
CA SER A 157 21.95 -6.69 -3.95
C SER A 157 21.59 -6.45 -2.48
N LEU A 158 22.15 -7.27 -1.59
CA LEU A 158 22.07 -7.10 -0.14
C LEU A 158 22.80 -5.84 0.36
N SER A 159 23.76 -5.32 -0.40
CA SER A 159 24.43 -4.04 -0.13
C SER A 159 23.71 -2.82 -0.69
N ALA A 160 22.74 -3.01 -1.61
CA ALA A 160 21.97 -1.91 -2.15
C ALA A 160 21.12 -1.25 -1.06
N GLN A 161 20.98 0.08 -1.15
CA GLN A 161 20.23 0.87 -0.18
C GLN A 161 18.79 0.34 0.00
N ILE A 162 18.35 0.24 1.26
CA ILE A 162 16.96 -0.05 1.60
C ILE A 162 16.13 1.23 1.48
N ILE A 163 15.24 1.24 0.49
CA ILE A 163 14.37 2.35 0.12
C ILE A 163 12.90 2.08 0.48
N GLY A 164 12.67 1.18 1.44
CA GLY A 164 11.37 0.90 2.03
C GLY A 164 11.16 -0.59 2.23
N GLY A 165 9.94 -1.09 2.00
CA GLY A 165 9.65 -2.50 2.21
C GLY A 165 8.33 -2.99 1.61
N VAL A 166 8.07 -4.29 1.76
CA VAL A 166 6.86 -4.93 1.25
C VAL A 166 6.25 -5.76 2.37
N GLY A 167 4.96 -5.55 2.63
CA GLY A 167 4.20 -6.31 3.62
C GLY A 167 4.01 -7.76 3.20
N LYS A 168 3.96 -8.66 4.18
CA LYS A 168 3.56 -10.05 3.95
C LYS A 168 2.17 -10.08 3.30
N GLN A 169 1.93 -11.00 2.36
CA GLN A 169 0.71 -11.13 1.55
C GLN A 169 0.44 -9.99 0.55
N ALA A 170 1.30 -8.97 0.45
CA ALA A 170 1.21 -8.01 -0.63
C ALA A 170 1.33 -8.71 -1.99
N GLN A 171 0.45 -8.34 -2.92
CA GLN A 171 0.49 -8.71 -4.33
C GLN A 171 1.30 -7.67 -5.09
N VAL A 172 2.43 -8.07 -5.69
CA VAL A 172 3.37 -7.12 -6.30
C VAL A 172 3.44 -7.25 -7.82
N PRO A 173 3.52 -6.16 -8.59
CA PRO A 173 3.61 -6.21 -10.04
C PRO A 173 5.04 -6.53 -10.46
N VAL A 174 5.40 -7.81 -10.53
CA VAL A 174 6.73 -8.20 -11.00
C VAL A 174 6.83 -7.88 -12.49
N GLU A 175 7.67 -6.90 -12.82
CA GLU A 175 7.95 -6.46 -14.19
C GLU A 175 8.89 -7.44 -14.90
N CYS A 176 9.92 -7.87 -14.18
CA CYS A 176 10.94 -8.80 -14.65
C CYS A 176 11.81 -9.32 -13.49
N GLN A 177 12.59 -10.37 -13.75
CA GLN A 177 13.61 -10.90 -12.84
C GLN A 177 15.02 -10.54 -13.29
N ILE A 178 15.93 -10.39 -12.34
CA ILE A 178 17.34 -10.11 -12.61
C ILE A 178 18.21 -10.91 -11.64
N GLN A 179 19.36 -11.37 -12.12
CA GLN A 179 20.34 -12.03 -11.24
C GLN A 179 20.97 -11.01 -10.28
N GLY A 180 21.21 -11.43 -9.05
CA GLY A 180 21.75 -10.58 -7.99
C GLY A 180 22.37 -11.38 -6.85
N ASP A 181 22.48 -10.75 -5.68
CA ASP A 181 23.06 -11.43 -4.51
C ASP A 181 22.22 -12.64 -4.08
N LEU A 182 22.90 -13.71 -3.67
CA LEU A 182 22.27 -14.94 -3.19
C LEU A 182 21.53 -14.71 -1.86
N VAL A 183 20.24 -15.01 -1.84
CA VAL A 183 19.38 -14.94 -0.65
C VAL A 183 18.68 -16.28 -0.47
N ASN A 184 18.95 -16.96 0.64
CA ASN A 184 18.35 -18.27 0.95
C ASN A 184 18.46 -19.29 -0.22
N GLY A 185 19.59 -19.29 -0.91
CA GLY A 185 19.85 -20.20 -2.04
C GLY A 185 19.25 -19.76 -3.38
N VAL A 186 18.63 -18.59 -3.47
CA VAL A 186 18.07 -18.03 -4.71
C VAL A 186 18.81 -16.73 -5.04
N ASP A 187 19.40 -16.65 -6.24
CA ASP A 187 20.13 -15.48 -6.75
C ASP A 187 19.29 -14.62 -7.71
N LEU A 188 17.98 -14.86 -7.73
CA LEU A 188 17.02 -14.05 -8.48
C LEU A 188 16.40 -12.95 -7.61
N TRP A 189 16.23 -11.78 -8.22
CA TRP A 189 15.57 -10.61 -7.66
C TRP A 189 14.45 -10.16 -8.60
N ASP A 190 13.30 -9.81 -8.03
CA ASP A 190 12.15 -9.30 -8.78
C ASP A 190 12.20 -7.77 -8.81
N ARG A 191 12.11 -7.20 -10.00
CA ARG A 191 11.86 -5.76 -10.19
C ARG A 191 10.36 -5.53 -10.14
N ILE A 192 9.89 -4.76 -9.16
CA ILE A 192 8.45 -4.48 -8.91
C ILE A 192 8.08 -3.02 -9.21
N GLY A 193 8.92 -2.35 -9.99
CA GLY A 193 8.81 -0.95 -10.36
C GLY A 193 10.17 -0.37 -10.77
N PRO A 194 10.20 0.86 -11.32
CA PRO A 194 11.45 1.53 -11.67
C PRO A 194 12.40 1.67 -10.47
N GLY A 195 13.53 0.96 -10.49
CA GLY A 195 14.52 0.99 -9.42
C GLY A 195 14.11 0.29 -8.12
N LEU A 196 13.05 -0.53 -8.13
CA LEU A 196 12.47 -1.17 -6.95
C LEU A 196 12.66 -2.69 -7.02
N TYR A 197 13.53 -3.23 -6.16
CA TYR A 197 13.91 -4.65 -6.18
C TYR A 197 13.61 -5.35 -4.85
N ILE A 198 13.10 -6.57 -4.93
CA ILE A 198 12.93 -7.50 -3.80
C ILE A 198 13.54 -8.85 -4.14
N SER A 199 13.99 -9.61 -3.14
CA SER A 199 14.54 -10.94 -3.38
C SER A 199 13.43 -11.93 -3.75
N HIS A 200 13.61 -12.67 -4.84
CA HIS A 200 12.67 -13.68 -5.31
C HIS A 200 12.53 -14.86 -4.32
N ALA A 201 13.52 -15.07 -3.45
CA ALA A 201 13.53 -16.11 -2.43
C ALA A 201 12.28 -16.13 -1.53
N TYR A 202 11.54 -15.02 -1.47
CA TYR A 202 10.36 -14.83 -0.63
C TYR A 202 9.10 -14.43 -1.41
N VAL A 203 9.12 -14.57 -2.73
CA VAL A 203 7.98 -14.27 -3.60
C VAL A 203 7.42 -15.59 -4.14
N ARG A 204 6.14 -15.84 -3.88
CA ARG A 204 5.46 -17.01 -4.42
C ARG A 204 4.73 -16.62 -5.70
N VAL A 205 4.95 -17.41 -6.74
CA VAL A 205 4.30 -17.28 -8.05
C VAL A 205 3.62 -18.59 -8.46
N PRO A 206 2.57 -18.57 -9.29
CA PRO A 206 2.03 -19.77 -9.92
C PRO A 206 3.09 -20.46 -10.79
N SER A 207 3.06 -21.79 -10.86
CA SER A 207 4.05 -22.58 -11.60
C SER A 207 4.03 -22.36 -13.11
N ASP A 208 2.89 -21.92 -13.65
CA ASP A 208 2.66 -21.60 -15.05
C ASP A 208 2.91 -20.12 -15.37
N TRP A 209 3.23 -19.30 -14.37
CA TRP A 209 3.52 -17.88 -14.58
C TRP A 209 4.99 -17.66 -14.91
N ALA A 210 5.27 -17.47 -16.19
CA ALA A 210 6.60 -17.12 -16.68
C ALA A 210 6.88 -15.62 -16.48
N VAL A 211 7.72 -15.29 -15.50
CA VAL A 211 8.23 -13.93 -15.32
C VAL A 211 9.42 -13.72 -16.26
N PRO A 212 9.43 -12.68 -17.12
CA PRO A 212 10.54 -12.44 -18.03
C PRO A 212 11.80 -11.98 -17.27
N MET A 213 12.98 -12.23 -17.83
CA MET A 213 14.21 -11.59 -17.36
C MET A 213 14.22 -10.11 -17.75
N CYS A 214 14.85 -9.26 -16.94
CA CYS A 214 14.99 -7.84 -17.25
C CYS A 214 15.89 -7.68 -18.49
N ALA A 215 15.46 -6.80 -19.41
CA ALA A 215 16.31 -6.39 -20.52
C ALA A 215 17.49 -5.56 -19.99
N GLU A 216 18.67 -5.76 -20.58
CA GLU A 216 19.84 -4.91 -20.34
C GLU A 216 19.67 -3.50 -20.90
#